data_AF-A0A1B8X1A5-F1
#
_entry.id   AF-A0A1B8X1A5-F1
#
_cell.length_a   1.000
_cell.length_b   1.000
_cell.length_c   1.000
_cell.angle_alpha   90.00
_cell.angle_beta   90.00
_cell.angle_gamma   90.00
#
_symmetry.space_group_name_H-M   'P 1'
#
loop_
_entity.id
_entity.type
_entity.pdbx_description
1 polymer ?
#
loop_
_entity_poly.entity_id
_entity_poly.type
_entity_poly.pdbx_seq_one_letter_code
_entity_poly.pdbx_strand_id
1 'polypeptide(L)' 'MEEINRDKLKHLLEHWIEHNENHCDSFEKWIPQLEDAGFQQAAEYVSAASSEMEQSTDMLRKALESLE' A
#
# COMPACT_ATOMS: atom_id res chain seq x y z
N MET A 1 -13.43 -14.12 20.19
CA MET A 1 -13.24 -13.21 19.05
C MET A 1 -13.12 -11.82 19.63
N GLU A 2 -12.12 -11.05 19.23
CA GLU A 2 -12.07 -9.65 19.63
C GLU A 2 -13.29 -8.92 19.08
N GLU A 3 -13.90 -8.08 19.91
CA GLU A 3 -15.05 -7.28 19.50
C GLU A 3 -14.59 -6.21 18.50
N ILE A 4 -15.22 -6.18 17.33
CA ILE A 4 -14.98 -5.15 16.32
C ILE A 4 -15.84 -3.94 16.69
N ASN A 5 -15.22 -2.77 16.83
CA ASN A 5 -15.90 -1.50 17.00
C ASN A 5 -15.35 -0.45 16.02
N ARG A 6 -16.05 0.68 15.90
CA ARG A 6 -15.72 1.74 14.94
C ARG A 6 -14.31 2.30 15.16
N ASP A 7 -13.94 2.61 16.40
CA ASP A 7 -12.63 3.19 16.73
C ASP A 7 -11.48 2.23 16.37
N LYS A 8 -11.66 0.94 16.66
CA LYS A 8 -10.69 -0.08 16.30
C LYS A 8 -10.55 -0.25 14.79
N LEU A 9 -11.66 -0.24 14.04
CA LEU A 9 -11.61 -0.31 12.57
C LEU A 9 -10.92 0.92 11.98
N LYS A 10 -11.22 2.11 12.50
CA LYS A 10 -10.56 3.36 12.08
C LYS A 10 -9.05 3.26 12.26
N HIS A 11 -8.61 2.87 13.45
CA HIS A 11 -7.18 2.73 13.75
C HIS A 11 -6.48 1.70 12.84
N LEU A 12 -7.13 0.55 12.58
CA LEU A 12 -6.60 -0.46 11.66
C LEU A 12 -6.48 0.04 10.22
N LEU A 13 -7.52 0.72 9.71
CA LEU A 13 -7.51 1.26 8.35
C LEU A 13 -6.44 2.34 8.18
N GLU A 14 -6.32 3.26 9.14
CA GLU A 14 -5.26 4.28 9.15
C GLU A 14 -3.86 3.63 9.13
N HIS A 15 -3.65 2.61 9.97
CA HIS A 15 -2.37 1.88 10.02
C HIS A 15 -2.05 1.17 8.70
N TRP A 16 -3.04 0.51 8.07
CA TRP A 16 -2.82 -0.17 6.79
C TRP A 16 -2.57 0.81 5.64
N ILE A 17 -3.26 1.95 5.61
CA ILE A 17 -3.02 3.02 4.64
C ILE A 17 -1.57 3.50 4.75
N GLU A 18 -1.13 3.87 5.96
CA GLU A 18 0.23 4.34 6.21
C GLU A 18 1.27 3.27 5.82
N HIS A 19 1.01 2.00 6.15
CA HIS A 19 1.93 0.91 5.82
C HIS A 19 2.06 0.69 4.31
N ASN A 20 0.93 0.74 3.58
CA ASN A 20 0.92 0.62 2.13
C ASN A 20 1.67 1.77 1.45
N GLU A 21 1.44 3.01 1.89
CA GLU A 21 2.16 4.19 1.38
C GLU A 21 3.67 4.06 1.59
N ASN A 22 4.11 3.62 2.78
CA ASN A 22 5.52 3.34 3.06
C ASN A 22 6.12 2.25 2.15
N HIS A 23 5.32 1.25 1.78
CA HIS A 23 5.72 0.23 0.81
C HIS A 23 5.86 0.79 -0.61
N CYS A 24 4.90 1.57 -1.08
CA CYS A 24 4.97 2.25 -2.38
C CYS A 24 6.23 3.14 -2.47
N ASP A 25 6.45 4.00 -1.48
CA ASP A 25 7.65 4.85 -1.38
C ASP A 25 8.96 4.04 -1.43
N SER A 26 8.95 2.84 -0.84
CA SER A 26 10.10 1.95 -0.86
C SER A 26 10.27 1.33 -2.25
N PHE A 27 9.20 0.86 -2.88
CA PHE A 27 9.23 0.29 -4.22
C PHE A 27 9.74 1.31 -5.25
N GLU A 28 9.20 2.53 -5.23
CA GLU A 28 9.63 3.62 -6.12
C GLU A 28 11.13 3.93 -6.02
N LYS A 29 11.71 3.82 -4.82
CA LYS A 29 13.16 4.00 -4.63
C LYS A 29 13.99 2.86 -5.20
N TRP A 30 13.45 1.64 -5.23
CA TRP A 30 14.19 0.43 -5.67
C TRP A 30 14.01 0.11 -7.14
N ILE A 31 12.88 0.46 -7.76
CA ILE A 31 12.63 0.27 -9.20
C ILE A 31 13.80 0.77 -10.07
N PRO A 32 14.29 2.03 -9.94
CA PRO A 32 15.42 2.48 -10.77
C PRO A 32 16.71 1.72 -10.47
N GLN A 33 16.94 1.29 -9.22
CA GLN A 33 18.11 0.49 -8.87
C GLN A 33 18.06 -0.91 -9.52
N LEU A 34 16.86 -1.49 -9.63
CA LEU A 34 16.65 -2.76 -10.33
C LEU A 34 16.89 -2.61 -11.84
N GLU A 35 16.41 -1.52 -12.43
CA GLU A 35 16.63 -1.20 -13.85
C GLU A 35 18.12 -1.01 -14.16
N ASP A 36 18.82 -0.20 -13.35
CA ASP A 36 20.25 0.08 -13.48
C ASP A 36 21.11 -1.19 -13.32
N ALA A 37 20.67 -2.13 -12.49
CA ALA A 37 21.32 -3.42 -12.28
C ALA A 37 21.00 -4.46 -13.35
N GLY A 38 20.16 -4.14 -14.35
CA GLY A 38 19.80 -5.03 -15.44
C GLY A 38 18.68 -6.04 -15.11
N PHE A 39 17.90 -5.78 -14.05
CA PHE A 39 16.77 -6.62 -13.63
C PHE A 39 15.42 -6.03 -14.10
N GLN A 40 15.29 -5.68 -15.38
CA GLN A 40 14.11 -5.02 -15.95
C GLN A 40 12.79 -5.72 -15.60
N GLN A 41 12.70 -7.04 -15.77
CA GLN A 41 11.46 -7.77 -15.47
C GLN A 41 11.10 -7.74 -13.98
N ALA A 42 12.08 -7.72 -13.07
CA ALA A 42 11.81 -7.55 -11.66
C ALA A 42 11.32 -6.12 -11.36
N ALA A 43 11.93 -5.11 -11.98
CA ALA A 43 11.49 -3.72 -11.87
C ALA A 43 10.04 -3.54 -12.36
N GLU A 44 9.67 -4.15 -13.48
CA GLU A 44 8.30 -4.17 -14.00
C GLU A 44 7.30 -4.76 -13.00
N TYR A 45 7.62 -5.92 -12.41
CA TYR A 45 6.73 -6.54 -11.42
C TYR A 45 6.66 -5.76 -10.11
N VAL A 46 7.75 -5.15 -9.65
CA VAL A 46 7.74 -4.27 -8.46
C VAL A 46 6.93 -3.00 -8.74
N SER A 47 7.04 -2.43 -9.94
CA SER A 47 6.19 -1.31 -10.36
C SER A 47 4.72 -1.68 -10.37
N ALA A 48 4.36 -2.84 -10.92
CA ALA A 48 2.99 -3.33 -10.91
C ALA A 48 2.47 -3.54 -9.48
N ALA A 49 3.29 -4.11 -8.59
CA ALA A 49 2.95 -4.28 -7.18
C ALA A 49 2.71 -2.93 -6.48
N SER A 50 3.48 -1.90 -6.80
CA SER A 50 3.24 -0.53 -6.29
C SER A 50 1.87 0.00 -6.74
N SER A 51 1.52 -0.15 -8.01
CA SER A 51 0.22 0.29 -8.53
C SER A 51 -0.98 -0.48 -7.96
N GLU A 52 -0.82 -1.78 -7.70
CA GLU A 52 -1.85 -2.58 -7.02
C GLU A 52 -1.99 -2.20 -5.54
N MET A 53 -0.88 -1.85 -4.89
CA MET A 53 -0.87 -1.37 -3.51
C MET A 53 -1.58 -0.02 -3.39
N GLU A 54 -1.33 0.92 -4.31
CA GLU A 54 -2.03 2.21 -4.37
C GLU A 54 -3.55 2.04 -4.54
N GLN A 55 -3.97 1.17 -5.46
CA GLN A 55 -5.39 0.85 -5.63
C GLN A 55 -6.00 0.24 -4.36
N SER A 56 -5.25 -0.61 -3.66
CA SER A 56 -5.66 -1.17 -2.37
C SER A 56 -5.82 -0.06 -1.33
N THR A 57 -4.86 0.87 -1.25
CA THR A 57 -4.91 2.04 -0.35
C THR A 57 -6.12 2.92 -0.63
N ASP A 58 -6.48 3.15 -1.89
CA ASP A 58 -7.67 3.92 -2.24
C ASP A 58 -8.97 3.24 -1.79
N MET A 59 -9.04 1.91 -1.84
CA MET A 59 -10.19 1.19 -1.27
C MET A 59 -10.22 1.29 0.26
N LEU A 60 -9.07 1.25 0.92
CA LEU A 60 -8.98 1.44 2.37
C LEU A 60 -9.41 2.85 2.80
N ARG A 61 -9.03 3.89 2.05
CA ARG A 61 -9.48 5.27 2.27
C ARG A 61 -11.00 5.38 2.17
N LYS A 62 -11.61 4.78 1.12
CA LYS A 62 -13.08 4.71 0.98
C LYS A 62 -13.74 3.95 2.12
N ALA A 63 -13.12 2.86 2.59
CA ALA A 63 -13.62 2.13 3.75
C ALA A 63 -13.58 3.00 5.01
N LEU A 64 -12.51 3.76 5.22
CA LEU A 64 -12.36 4.69 6.34
C LEU A 64 -13.41 5.81 6.28
N GLU A 65 -13.61 6.43 5.12
CA GLU A 65 -14.66 7.43 4.88
C GLU A 65 -16.07 6.89 5.17
N SER A 66 -16.33 5.62 4.87
CA SER A 66 -17.64 5.00 5.16
C SER A 66 -17.91 4.78 6.67
N LEU A 67 -16.88 4.92 7.50
CA LEU A 67 -16.97 4.86 8.97
C LEU A 67 -17.10 6.23 9.61
N GLU A 68 -17.25 7.31 8.84
CA GLU A 68 -17.67 8.64 9.33
C GLU A 68 -19.20 8.68 9.47
#